data_AF-A0A955VDY4-F1
#
_entry.id   AF-A0A955VDY4-F1
#
_cell.length_a   1.000
_cell.length_b   1.000
_cell.length_c   1.000
_cell.angle_alpha   90.00
_cell.angle_beta   90.00
_cell.angle_gamma   90.00
#
_symmetry.space_group_name_H-M   'P 1'
#
loop_
_entity.id
_entity.type
_entity.pdbx_description
1 polymer ?
#
loop_
_entity_poly.entity_id
_entity_poly.type
_entity_poly.pdbx_seq_one_letter_code
_entity_poly.pdbx_strand_id
1 'polypeptide(L)'
;LAPDQYDLRKQVQAACDTAKFTVARVSGTPPPVHADTEQTFPELAARVASALAFVESVPESAFEGAEERVVPLPFRPGKGAVGRSYVRDLQLPNFFFHLNHVYAILRHNGVPLGKSDVITRVDLVDV
;
A
#
# COMPACT_ATOMS: atom_id res chain seq x y z
N LEU A 1 -8.64 16.67 -2.61
CA LEU A 1 -7.98 17.89 -2.07
C LEU A 1 -7.66 18.87 -3.18
N ALA A 2 -7.30 18.38 -4.38
CA ALA A 2 -7.27 19.17 -5.62
C ALA A 2 -8.18 18.54 -6.71
N PRO A 3 -8.61 19.30 -7.74
CA PRO A 3 -9.50 18.79 -8.80
C PRO A 3 -8.89 17.71 -9.71
N ASP A 4 -7.57 17.68 -9.86
CA ASP A 4 -6.80 16.73 -10.68
C ASP A 4 -6.22 15.56 -9.86
N GLN A 5 -6.56 15.50 -8.58
CA GLN A 5 -6.11 14.48 -7.67
C GLN A 5 -7.17 13.39 -7.49
N TYR A 6 -6.72 12.15 -7.30
CA TYR A 6 -7.58 11.04 -6.88
C TYR A 6 -8.46 11.39 -5.67
N ASP A 7 -9.72 10.96 -5.76
CA ASP A 7 -10.69 11.06 -4.68
C ASP A 7 -10.40 10.06 -3.54
N LEU A 8 -11.20 10.11 -2.47
CA LEU A 8 -11.03 9.22 -1.31
C LEU A 8 -10.98 7.75 -1.69
N ARG A 9 -11.91 7.32 -2.55
CA ARG A 9 -12.03 5.92 -2.98
C ARG A 9 -10.76 5.46 -3.68
N LYS A 10 -10.28 6.23 -4.64
CA LYS A 10 -9.10 5.86 -5.41
C LYS A 10 -7.82 5.93 -4.57
N GLN A 11 -7.74 6.82 -3.58
CA GLN A 11 -6.62 6.82 -2.62
C GLN A 11 -6.60 5.53 -1.77
N VAL A 12 -7.76 5.04 -1.31
CA VAL A 12 -7.86 3.76 -0.57
C VAL A 12 -7.48 2.58 -1.47
N GLN A 13 -8.01 2.51 -2.70
CA GLN A 13 -7.67 1.47 -3.68
C GLN A 13 -6.15 1.44 -3.96
N ALA A 14 -5.55 2.62 -4.19
CA ALA A 14 -4.13 2.73 -4.49
C ALA A 14 -3.23 2.34 -3.30
N ALA A 15 -3.62 2.66 -2.06
CA ALA A 15 -2.91 2.20 -0.87
C ALA A 15 -2.94 0.66 -0.76
N CYS A 16 -4.11 0.04 -0.98
CA CYS A 16 -4.26 -1.42 -0.98
C CYS A 16 -3.42 -2.08 -2.08
N ASP A 17 -3.48 -1.55 -3.30
CA ASP A 17 -2.72 -2.07 -4.43
C ASP A 17 -1.22 -1.92 -4.23
N THR A 18 -0.77 -0.81 -3.64
CA THR A 18 0.65 -0.61 -3.32
C THR A 18 1.13 -1.68 -2.34
N ALA A 19 0.42 -1.93 -1.25
CA ALA A 19 0.77 -2.97 -0.29
C ALA A 19 0.79 -4.37 -0.94
N LYS A 20 -0.29 -4.75 -1.63
CA LYS A 20 -0.44 -6.03 -2.33
C LYS A 20 0.65 -6.25 -3.37
N PHE A 21 0.87 -5.30 -4.28
CA PHE A 21 1.85 -5.45 -5.35
C PHE A 21 3.29 -5.35 -4.87
N THR A 22 3.55 -4.67 -3.76
CA THR A 22 4.86 -4.71 -3.10
C THR A 22 5.20 -6.15 -2.74
N VAL A 23 4.35 -6.77 -1.92
CA VAL A 23 4.54 -8.15 -1.46
C VAL A 23 4.62 -9.11 -2.64
N ALA A 24 3.62 -9.09 -3.52
CA ALA A 24 3.55 -10.00 -4.66
C ALA A 24 4.80 -9.98 -5.55
N ARG A 25 5.31 -8.78 -5.87
CA ARG A 25 6.43 -8.64 -6.79
C ARG A 25 7.76 -9.01 -6.15
N VAL A 26 7.95 -8.70 -4.87
CA VAL A 26 9.20 -9.04 -4.19
C VAL A 26 9.24 -10.51 -3.81
N SER A 27 8.10 -11.12 -3.45
CA SER A 27 8.02 -12.55 -3.12
C SER A 27 7.88 -13.46 -4.35
N GLY A 28 7.51 -12.90 -5.50
CA GLY A 28 7.16 -13.68 -6.69
C GLY A 28 5.79 -14.38 -6.59
N THR A 29 5.00 -14.09 -5.55
CA THR A 29 3.67 -14.67 -5.36
C THR A 29 2.63 -13.93 -6.21
N PRO A 30 1.77 -14.64 -6.97
CA PRO A 30 0.70 -13.99 -7.72
C PRO A 30 -0.27 -13.23 -6.81
N PRO A 31 -0.57 -11.94 -7.07
CA PRO A 31 -1.52 -11.19 -6.27
C PRO A 31 -2.97 -11.55 -6.63
N PRO A 32 -3.94 -11.40 -5.70
CA PRO A 32 -5.34 -11.45 -6.05
C PRO A 32 -5.72 -10.29 -6.98
N VAL A 33 -6.67 -10.56 -7.87
CA VAL A 33 -7.29 -9.52 -8.69
C VAL A 33 -8.29 -8.77 -7.82
N HIS A 34 -8.18 -7.45 -7.79
CA HIS A 34 -9.18 -6.59 -7.20
C HIS A 34 -9.69 -5.65 -8.27
N ALA A 35 -10.98 -5.73 -8.58
CA ALA A 35 -11.61 -4.78 -9.49
C ALA A 35 -11.87 -3.47 -8.73
N ASP A 36 -11.62 -2.34 -9.36
CA ASP A 36 -11.82 -1.01 -8.76
C ASP A 36 -13.30 -0.56 -8.87
N THR A 37 -14.22 -1.43 -8.43
CA THR A 37 -15.67 -1.25 -8.57
C THR A 37 -16.37 -0.84 -7.28
N GLU A 38 -15.63 -0.66 -6.18
CA GLU A 38 -16.19 -0.29 -4.88
C GLU A 38 -16.97 1.04 -4.99
N GLN A 39 -18.18 1.08 -4.44
CA GLN A 39 -19.04 2.25 -4.42
C GLN A 39 -19.29 2.78 -3.00
N THR A 40 -19.13 1.92 -1.99
CA THR A 40 -19.52 2.16 -0.60
C THR A 40 -18.35 1.92 0.38
N PHE A 41 -18.47 2.46 1.60
CA PHE A 41 -17.47 2.24 2.65
C PHE A 41 -17.29 0.77 3.03
N PRO A 42 -18.36 -0.06 3.17
CA PRO A 42 -18.20 -1.49 3.43
C PRO A 42 -17.39 -2.21 2.34
N GLU A 43 -17.59 -1.87 1.06
CA GLU A 43 -16.81 -2.44 -0.04
C GLU A 43 -15.33 -2.02 0.03
N LEU A 44 -15.05 -0.76 0.37
CA LEU A 44 -13.68 -0.30 0.61
C LEU A 44 -13.03 -0.99 1.82
N ALA A 45 -13.77 -1.20 2.90
CA ALA A 45 -13.29 -1.96 4.05
C ALA A 45 -13.00 -3.42 3.68
N ALA A 46 -13.84 -4.05 2.85
CA ALA A 46 -13.61 -5.38 2.33
C ALA A 46 -12.36 -5.45 1.43
N ARG A 47 -12.10 -4.42 0.62
CA ARG A 47 -10.87 -4.30 -0.18
C ARG A 47 -9.62 -4.23 0.71
N VAL A 48 -9.65 -3.43 1.78
CA VAL A 48 -8.56 -3.35 2.76
C VAL A 48 -8.32 -4.70 3.42
N ALA A 49 -9.38 -5.36 3.90
CA ALA A 49 -9.29 -6.68 4.52
C ALA A 49 -8.72 -7.73 3.55
N SER A 50 -9.14 -7.72 2.28
CA SER A 50 -8.63 -8.64 1.27
C SER A 50 -7.15 -8.40 0.94
N ALA A 51 -6.72 -7.14 0.84
CA ALA A 51 -5.31 -6.81 0.63
C ALA A 51 -4.44 -7.22 1.83
N LEU A 52 -4.91 -6.97 3.05
CA LEU A 52 -4.23 -7.38 4.27
C LEU A 52 -4.11 -8.91 4.35
N ALA A 53 -5.20 -9.64 4.12
CA ALA A 53 -5.19 -11.10 4.14
C ALA A 53 -4.19 -11.69 3.14
N PHE A 54 -4.04 -11.08 1.95
CA PHE A 54 -3.00 -11.50 1.01
C PHE A 54 -1.60 -11.24 1.55
N VAL A 55 -1.33 -10.04 2.07
CA VAL A 55 -0.03 -9.68 2.66
C VAL A 55 0.35 -10.66 3.77
N GLU A 56 -0.59 -11.02 4.64
CA GLU A 56 -0.39 -11.96 5.76
C GLU A 56 -0.25 -13.42 5.29
N SER A 57 -0.77 -13.76 4.11
CA SER A 57 -0.71 -15.13 3.57
C SER A 57 0.66 -15.52 3.01
N VAL A 58 1.52 -14.55 2.70
CA VAL A 58 2.82 -14.82 2.08
C VAL A 58 3.84 -15.17 3.15
N PRO A 59 4.43 -16.39 3.14
CA PRO A 59 5.37 -16.81 4.17
C PRO A 59 6.69 -16.04 4.07
N GLU A 60 7.36 -15.85 5.20
CA GLU A 60 8.67 -15.17 5.27
C GLU A 60 9.71 -15.79 4.33
N SER A 61 9.71 -17.11 4.16
CA SER A 61 10.61 -17.82 3.24
C SER A 61 10.45 -17.41 1.76
N ALA A 62 9.29 -16.88 1.36
CA ALA A 62 9.10 -16.36 0.00
C ALA A 62 9.92 -15.07 -0.25
N PHE A 63 10.41 -14.42 0.81
CA PHE A 63 11.25 -13.23 0.72
C PHE A 63 12.75 -13.54 0.73
N GLU A 64 13.16 -14.81 0.80
CA GLU A 64 14.57 -15.18 0.69
C GLU A 64 15.18 -14.67 -0.64
N GLY A 65 16.27 -13.90 -0.53
CA GLY A 65 16.95 -13.23 -1.65
C GLY A 65 16.14 -12.09 -2.29
N ALA A 66 15.02 -11.66 -1.70
CA ALA A 66 14.20 -10.59 -2.26
C ALA A 66 14.92 -9.25 -2.32
N GLU A 67 15.88 -8.99 -1.43
CA GLU A 67 16.66 -7.74 -1.46
C GLU A 67 17.41 -7.52 -2.78
N GLU A 68 17.86 -8.58 -3.46
CA GLU A 68 18.68 -8.55 -4.67
C GLU A 68 17.88 -8.83 -5.95
N ARG A 69 16.69 -9.43 -5.82
CA ARG A 69 15.80 -9.75 -6.94
C ARG A 69 15.47 -8.50 -7.75
N VAL A 70 15.56 -8.60 -9.08
CA VAL A 70 15.16 -7.51 -9.97
C VAL A 70 13.64 -7.56 -10.18
N VAL A 71 12.95 -6.52 -9.69
CA VAL A 71 11.51 -6.31 -9.89
C VAL A 71 11.29 -5.50 -11.17
N PRO A 72 10.64 -6.05 -12.21
CA PRO A 72 10.31 -5.30 -13.42
C PRO A 72 9.35 -4.14 -13.10
N LEU A 73 9.52 -3.00 -13.78
CA LEU A 73 8.65 -1.84 -13.64
C LEU A 73 7.75 -1.72 -14.88
N PRO A 74 6.45 -2.12 -14.81
CA PRO A 74 5.58 -2.12 -15.98
C PRO A 74 5.39 -0.73 -16.62
N PHE A 75 5.47 0.33 -15.80
CA PHE A 75 5.37 1.72 -16.24
C PHE A 75 6.68 2.28 -16.83
N ARG A 76 7.76 1.51 -16.82
CA ARG A 76 9.05 1.83 -17.47
C ARG A 76 9.58 0.60 -18.22
N PRO A 77 9.10 0.36 -19.45
CA PRO A 77 9.51 -0.81 -20.24
C PRO A 77 11.03 -0.96 -20.32
N GLY A 78 11.51 -2.20 -20.14
CA GLY A 78 12.95 -2.52 -20.16
C GLY A 78 13.72 -2.10 -18.90
N LYS A 79 13.05 -1.58 -17.86
CA LYS A 79 13.68 -1.24 -16.58
C LYS A 79 13.12 -2.10 -15.44
N GLY A 80 13.99 -2.40 -14.49
CA GLY A 80 13.66 -3.01 -13.22
C GLY A 80 14.36 -2.29 -12.07
N ALA A 81 13.89 -2.53 -10.86
CA ALA A 81 14.51 -2.06 -9.63
C ALA A 81 14.96 -3.25 -8.80
N VAL A 82 16.12 -3.14 -8.15
CA VAL A 82 16.58 -4.14 -7.17
C VAL A 82 15.63 -4.12 -5.97
N GLY A 83 15.19 -5.27 -5.48
CA GLY A 83 14.07 -5.41 -4.55
C GLY A 83 14.15 -4.51 -3.32
N ARG A 84 15.34 -4.37 -2.69
CA ARG A 84 15.54 -3.43 -1.58
C ARG A 84 15.24 -1.96 -1.95
N SER A 85 15.65 -1.52 -3.14
CA SER A 85 15.39 -0.16 -3.63
C SER A 85 13.94 -0.02 -4.10
N TYR A 86 13.39 -1.06 -4.72
CA TYR A 86 11.98 -1.11 -5.09
C TYR A 86 11.07 -0.90 -3.87
N VAL A 87 11.33 -1.58 -2.75
CA VAL A 87 10.54 -1.41 -1.52
C VAL A 87 10.83 -0.05 -0.88
N ARG A 88 12.10 0.26 -0.60
CA ARG A 88 12.48 1.44 0.19
C ARG A 88 12.24 2.76 -0.54
N ASP A 89 12.62 2.84 -1.81
CA ASP A 89 12.69 4.10 -2.55
C ASP A 89 11.44 4.37 -3.39
N LEU A 90 10.66 3.32 -3.69
CA LEU A 90 9.46 3.44 -4.53
C LEU A 90 8.18 3.08 -3.77
N GLN A 91 8.07 1.86 -3.24
CA GLN A 91 6.79 1.39 -2.70
C GLN A 91 6.42 1.99 -1.35
N LEU A 92 7.35 2.06 -0.39
CA LEU A 92 7.08 2.67 0.92
C LEU A 92 6.67 4.15 0.80
N PRO A 93 7.39 5.01 0.05
CA PRO A 93 6.96 6.38 -0.18
C PRO A 93 5.58 6.47 -0.84
N ASN A 94 5.30 5.59 -1.81
CA ASN A 94 4.02 5.59 -2.52
C ASN A 94 2.86 5.15 -1.62
N PHE A 95 3.06 4.12 -0.80
CA PHE A 95 2.07 3.68 0.18
C PHE A 95 1.71 4.79 1.15
N PHE A 96 2.72 5.42 1.77
CA PHE A 96 2.50 6.51 2.70
C PHE A 96 1.93 7.76 2.03
N PHE A 97 2.28 8.03 0.76
CA PHE A 97 1.65 9.10 -0.01
C PHE A 97 0.12 8.89 -0.09
N HIS A 98 -0.34 7.71 -0.49
CA HIS A 98 -1.76 7.41 -0.59
C HIS A 98 -2.45 7.38 0.77
N LEU A 99 -1.84 6.74 1.78
CA LEU A 99 -2.38 6.69 3.15
C LEU A 99 -2.56 8.09 3.75
N ASN A 100 -1.57 8.96 3.60
CA ASN A 100 -1.65 10.33 4.11
C ASN A 100 -2.72 11.15 3.40
N HIS A 101 -3.00 10.86 2.12
CA HIS A 101 -4.08 11.50 1.39
C HIS A 101 -5.47 10.99 1.82
N VAL A 102 -5.61 9.70 2.13
CA VAL A 102 -6.84 9.18 2.79
C VAL A 102 -7.09 9.95 4.09
N TYR A 103 -6.08 10.03 4.96
CA TYR A 103 -6.16 10.80 6.20
C TYR A 103 -6.55 12.26 5.94
N ALA A 104 -5.84 12.94 5.05
CA ALA A 104 -6.04 14.36 4.80
C ALA A 104 -7.42 14.66 4.20
N ILE A 105 -7.94 13.83 3.28
CA ILE A 105 -9.29 13.99 2.73
C ILE A 105 -10.35 13.83 3.82
N LEU A 106 -10.27 12.78 4.65
CA LEU A 106 -11.21 12.55 5.73
C LEU A 106 -11.16 13.69 6.77
N ARG A 107 -9.95 14.08 7.17
CA ARG A 107 -9.73 15.15 8.14
C ARG A 107 -10.24 16.50 7.63
N HIS A 108 -10.00 16.81 6.36
CA HIS A 108 -10.49 18.02 5.71
C HIS A 108 -12.02 18.09 5.68
N ASN A 109 -12.70 16.93 5.59
CA ASN A 109 -14.16 16.82 5.63
C ASN A 109 -14.74 16.69 7.06
N GLY A 110 -13.95 16.96 8.11
CA GLY A 110 -14.44 17.06 9.49
C GLY A 110 -14.42 15.75 10.29
N VAL A 111 -13.88 14.65 9.75
CA VAL A 111 -13.71 13.42 10.53
C VAL A 111 -12.70 13.67 11.67
N PRO A 112 -12.98 13.25 12.92
CA PRO A 112 -12.16 13.56 14.09
C PRO A 112 -10.89 12.69 14.18
N LEU A 113 -10.12 12.59 13.09
CA LEU A 113 -8.84 11.90 13.04
C LEU A 113 -7.69 12.78 13.57
N GLY A 114 -6.68 12.13 14.14
CA GLY A 114 -5.43 12.72 14.60
C GLY A 114 -4.21 11.90 14.19
N LYS A 115 -3.03 12.34 14.63
CA LYS A 115 -1.74 11.71 14.28
C LYS A 115 -1.66 10.25 14.73
N SER A 116 -2.26 9.91 15.86
CA SER A 116 -2.31 8.55 16.42
C SER A 116 -3.14 7.57 15.58
N ASP A 117 -4.06 8.04 14.73
CA ASP A 117 -4.82 7.18 13.82
C ASP A 117 -3.98 6.74 12.61
N VAL A 118 -2.88 7.46 12.32
CA VAL A 118 -1.95 7.13 11.23
C VAL A 118 -0.70 6.42 11.76
N ILE A 119 -0.21 6.84 12.93
CA ILE A 119 0.98 6.26 13.57
C ILE A 119 0.49 5.43 14.77
N THR A 120 0.22 4.16 14.51
CA THR A 120 -0.56 3.30 15.42
C THR A 120 0.30 2.43 16.33
N ARG A 121 1.58 2.20 16.01
CA ARG A 121 2.49 1.37 16.82
C ARG A 121 3.88 1.99 16.89
N VAL A 122 4.33 2.19 18.13
CA VAL A 122 5.71 2.53 18.47
C VAL A 122 6.09 1.59 19.60
N ASP A 123 7.09 0.75 19.37
CA ASP A 123 7.60 -0.15 20.40
C ASP A 123 8.47 0.70 21.34
N LEU A 124 7.88 1.16 22.45
CA LEU A 124 8.55 2.01 23.43
C LEU A 124 9.42 1.16 24.37
N VAL A 125 10.62 1.66 24.66
CA VAL A 125 11.55 1.09 25.63
C VAL A 125 11.88 2.15 26.67
N ASP A 126 12.14 1.72 27.90
CA ASP A 126 12.62 2.62 28.96
C ASP A 126 14.02 3.16 28.62
N VAL A 127 14.31 4.39 29.08
CA VAL A 127 15.61 5.07 28.91
C VAL A 127 16.44 4.91 30.17
#